data_AF-A0A2S1H3Q9-F1
#
_entry.id   AF-A0A2S1H3Q9-F1
#
_cell.length_a   1.000
_cell.length_b   1.000
_cell.length_c   1.000
_cell.angle_alpha   90.00
_cell.angle_beta   90.00
_cell.angle_gamma   90.00
#
_symmetry.space_group_name_H-M   'P 1'
#
loop_
_entity.id
_entity.type
_entity.pdbx_description
1 polymer ?
#
loop_
_entity_poly.entity_id
_entity_poly.type
_entity_poly.pdbx_seq_one_letter_code
_entity_poly.pdbx_strand_id
1 'polypeptide(L)' 'MAVKILKNTKLRIVWIIPNVFCYLMVIIFSIFVALNAEGLQEINRLGIWVFAMIILFLVSIFNSFRIWTWIREGKM' A
#
# COMPACT_ATOMS: atom_id res chain seq x y z
N MET A 1 13.97 -27.33 14.72
CA MET A 1 14.13 -25.90 15.08
C MET A 1 14.22 -24.98 13.85
N ALA A 2 15.02 -25.33 12.82
CA ALA A 2 15.17 -24.53 11.59
C ALA A 2 13.88 -24.33 10.75
N VAL A 3 12.98 -25.33 10.71
CA VAL A 3 11.73 -25.26 9.93
C VAL A 3 10.76 -24.19 10.46
N LYS A 4 10.76 -23.94 11.78
CA LYS A 4 9.93 -22.90 12.41
C LYS A 4 10.40 -21.49 12.03
N ILE A 5 11.72 -21.30 11.91
CA ILE A 5 12.34 -20.03 11.54
C ILE A 5 12.06 -19.68 10.06
N LEU A 6 12.19 -20.66 9.15
CA LEU A 6 11.88 -20.48 7.72
C LEU A 6 10.40 -20.14 7.44
N LYS A 7 9.48 -20.71 8.23
CA LYS A 7 8.04 -20.44 8.13
C LYS A 7 7.70 -18.99 8.49
N ASN A 8 8.35 -18.44 9.52
CA ASN A 8 8.15 -17.06 9.95
C ASN A 8 8.78 -16.06 8.95
N THR A 9 9.93 -16.38 8.35
CA THR A 9 10.54 -15.53 7.31
C THR A 9 9.71 -15.48 6.02
N LYS A 10 9.17 -16.62 5.55
CA LYS A 10 8.25 -16.64 4.40
C LYS A 10 6.97 -15.86 4.68
N LEU A 11 6.39 -15.97 5.88
CA LEU A 11 5.25 -15.15 6.27
C LEU A 11 5.63 -13.67 6.20
N ARG A 12 6.73 -13.25 6.83
CA ARG A 12 7.19 -11.85 6.81
C ARG A 12 7.35 -11.28 5.39
N ILE A 13 7.89 -12.07 4.46
CA ILE A 13 8.04 -11.64 3.06
C ILE A 13 6.69 -11.48 2.36
N VAL A 14 5.75 -12.41 2.55
CA VAL A 14 4.38 -12.33 1.98
C VAL A 14 3.64 -11.09 2.46
N TRP A 15 3.96 -10.58 3.65
CA TRP A 15 3.37 -9.36 4.20
C TRP A 15 4.10 -8.07 3.82
N ILE A 16 5.42 -8.11 3.63
CA ILE A 16 6.19 -6.96 3.13
C ILE A 16 5.85 -6.63 1.67
N ILE A 17 5.61 -7.66 0.84
CA ILE A 17 5.26 -7.51 -0.58
C ILE A 17 4.07 -6.56 -0.80
N PRO A 18 2.87 -6.78 -0.21
CA PRO A 18 1.72 -5.90 -0.42
C PRO A 18 1.94 -4.49 0.15
N ASN A 19 2.75 -4.34 1.21
CA ASN A 19 3.10 -3.02 1.73
C ASN A 19 3.98 -2.25 0.74
N VAL A 20 5.07 -2.87 0.25
CA VAL A 20 5.96 -2.27 -0.76
C VAL A 20 5.19 -1.96 -2.04
N PHE A 21 4.32 -2.88 -2.48
CA PHE A 21 3.46 -2.68 -3.65
C PHE A 21 2.50 -1.50 -3.49
N CYS A 22 1.89 -1.32 -2.31
CA CYS A 22 1.02 -0.16 -2.03
C CYS A 22 1.79 1.16 -2.12
N TYR A 23 3.01 1.24 -1.55
CA TYR A 23 3.85 2.43 -1.67
C TYR A 23 4.23 2.72 -3.13
N LEU A 24 4.57 1.68 -3.89
CA LEU A 24 4.90 1.80 -5.32
C LEU A 24 3.69 2.31 -6.12
N MET A 25 2.49 1.79 -5.85
CA MET A 25 1.25 2.28 -6.45
C MET A 25 0.98 3.74 -6.10
N VAL A 26 1.16 4.16 -4.85
CA VAL A 26 0.97 5.56 -4.44
C VAL A 26 1.94 6.48 -5.17
N ILE A 27 3.21 6.08 -5.34
CA ILE A 27 4.21 6.88 -6.07
C ILE A 27 3.83 7.00 -7.54
N ILE A 28 3.48 5.88 -8.20
CA ILE A 28 3.08 5.90 -9.62
C ILE A 28 1.83 6.75 -9.83
N PHE A 29 0.81 6.59 -8.97
CA PHE A 29 -0.41 7.40 -9.05
C PHE A 29 -0.12 8.89 -8.79
N SER A 30 0.78 9.20 -7.87
CA SER A 30 1.17 10.60 -7.59
C SER A 30 1.81 11.24 -8.81
N ILE A 31 2.72 10.53 -9.47
CA ILE A 31 3.38 11.01 -10.69
C ILE A 31 2.34 11.16 -11.81
N PHE A 32 1.44 10.19 -11.98
CA PHE A 32 0.40 10.26 -13.01
C PHE A 32 -0.52 11.46 -12.82
N VAL A 33 -1.00 11.69 -11.59
CA VAL A 33 -1.87 12.83 -11.28
C VAL A 33 -1.12 14.15 -11.45
N ALA A 34 0.16 14.24 -11.05
CA ALA A 34 0.96 15.45 -11.23
C ALA A 34 1.21 15.78 -12.72
N LEU A 35 1.56 14.77 -13.53
CA LEU A 35 1.82 14.96 -14.96
C LEU A 35 0.56 15.30 -15.76
N ASN A 36 -0.59 14.79 -15.33
CA ASN A 36 -1.87 15.01 -16.02
C ASN A 36 -2.76 16.01 -15.27
N ALA A 37 -2.24 16.75 -14.28
CA ALA A 37 -3.03 17.60 -13.40
C ALA A 37 -3.86 18.62 -14.19
N GLU A 38 -3.23 19.27 -15.17
CA GLU A 38 -3.88 20.28 -16.03
C GLU A 38 -5.02 19.65 -16.85
N GLY A 39 -4.76 18.51 -17.51
CA GLY A 39 -5.77 17.79 -18.28
C GLY A 39 -6.91 17.22 -17.43
N LEU A 40 -6.61 16.77 -16.21
CA LEU A 40 -7.62 16.29 -15.26
C LEU A 40 -8.47 17.43 -14.68
N GLN A 41 -7.90 18.62 -14.53
CA GLN A 41 -8.60 19.82 -14.10
C GLN A 41 -9.59 20.28 -15.16
N GLU A 42 -9.16 20.25 -16.42
CA GLU A 42 -9.96 20.67 -17.58
C GLU A 42 -11.22 19.81 -17.76
N ILE A 43 -11.11 18.50 -17.50
CA ILE A 43 -12.25 17.57 -17.49
C ILE A 43 -12.98 17.46 -16.13
N ASN A 44 -12.60 18.30 -15.16
CA ASN A 44 -13.14 18.32 -13.79
C ASN A 44 -13.11 16.95 -13.07
N ARG A 45 -12.15 16.09 -13.42
CA ARG A 45 -11.96 14.74 -12.84
C ARG A 45 -10.86 14.69 -11.78
N LEU A 46 -10.11 15.78 -11.59
CA LEU A 46 -9.08 15.89 -10.55
C LEU A 46 -9.58 15.39 -9.19
N GLY A 47 -10.81 15.76 -8.80
CA GLY A 47 -11.41 15.36 -7.52
C GLY A 47 -11.53 13.84 -7.34
N ILE A 48 -11.95 13.11 -8.39
CA ILE A 48 -12.04 11.63 -8.36
C ILE A 48 -10.65 11.00 -8.20
N TRP A 49 -9.65 11.56 -8.86
CA TRP A 49 -8.28 11.04 -8.78
C TRP A 49 -7.64 11.32 -7.42
N VAL A 50 -7.83 12.51 -6.86
CA VAL A 50 -7.42 12.83 -5.48
C VAL A 50 -8.13 11.91 -4.48
N PHE A 51 -9.43 11.67 -4.65
CA PHE A 51 -10.19 10.73 -3.81
C PHE A 51 -9.66 9.29 -3.91
N ALA A 52 -9.33 8.83 -5.13
CA ALA A 52 -8.72 7.52 -5.34
C ALA A 52 -7.35 7.40 -4.65
N MET A 53 -6.55 8.48 -4.64
CA MET A 53 -5.28 8.52 -3.91
C MET A 53 -5.48 8.43 -2.40
N ILE A 54 -6.51 9.08 -1.84
CA ILE A 54 -6.85 8.97 -0.41
C ILE A 54 -7.25 7.53 -0.08
N ILE A 55 -8.07 6.87 -0.90
CA ILE A 55 -8.43 5.46 -0.70
C ILE A 55 -7.19 4.56 -0.76
N LEU A 56 -6.31 4.74 -1.76
CA LEU A 56 -5.06 4.00 -1.87
C LEU A 56 -4.18 4.18 -0.62
N PHE A 57 -4.13 5.40 -0.08
CA PHE A 57 -3.40 5.68 1.15
C PHE A 57 -4.01 4.97 2.37
N LEU A 58 -5.34 4.97 2.49
CA LEU A 58 -6.04 4.23 3.54
C LEU A 58 -5.82 2.72 3.43
N VAL A 59 -5.82 2.17 2.22
CA VAL A 59 -5.50 0.75 1.96
C VAL A 59 -4.06 0.43 2.38
N SER A 60 -3.11 1.33 2.10
CA SER A 60 -1.71 1.19 2.54
C SER A 60 -1.59 1.16 4.06
N ILE A 61 -2.26 2.09 4.75
CA ILE A 61 -2.32 2.14 6.22
C ILE A 61 -2.96 0.87 6.78
N PHE A 62 -4.08 0.42 6.21
CA PHE A 62 -4.79 -0.77 6.68
C PHE A 62 -3.93 -2.03 6.54
N ASN A 63 -3.20 -2.17 5.43
CA ASN A 63 -2.23 -3.25 5.26
C ASN A 63 -1.12 -3.21 6.33
N SER A 64 -0.60 -2.02 6.64
CA SER A 64 0.38 -1.85 7.71
C SER A 64 -0.19 -2.20 9.09
N PHE A 65 -1.42 -1.77 9.40
CA PHE A 65 -2.10 -2.12 10.65
C PHE A 65 -2.31 -3.61 10.80
N ARG A 66 -2.72 -4.31 9.74
CA ARG A 66 -2.94 -5.76 9.77
C ARG A 66 -1.66 -6.55 10.06
N ILE A 67 -0.53 -6.09 9.52
CA ILE A 67 0.80 -6.64 9.83
C ILE A 67 1.14 -6.40 11.29
N TRP A 68 0.89 -5.19 11.80
CA TRP A 68 1.17 -4.83 13.18
C TRP A 68 0.35 -5.64 14.18
N THR A 69 -0.96 -5.88 13.94
CA THR A 69 -1.78 -6.75 14.79
C THR A 69 -1.27 -8.18 14.82
N TRP A 70 -0.84 -8.72 13.67
CA TRP A 70 -0.30 -10.08 13.58
C TRP A 70 1.04 -10.25 14.30
N ILE A 71 1.90 -9.23 14.25
CA ILE A 71 3.13 -9.17 15.06
C ILE A 71 2.80 -9.15 16.54
N ARG A 72 1.81 -8.34 16.95
CA ARG A 72 1.40 -8.18 18.35
C ARG A 72 0.75 -9.45 18.93
N GLU A 73 0.06 -10.22 18.10
CA GLU A 73 -0.53 -11.52 18.48
C GLU A 73 0.49 -12.68 18.50
N GLY A 74 1.76 -12.45 18.17
CA GLY A 74 2.78 -13.51 18.14
C GLY A 74 2.51 -14.61 17.11
N LYS A 75 1.65 -14.34 16.12
CA LYS A 75 1.36 -15.24 14.98
C LYS A 75 2.42 -15.15 13.88
N MET A 76 3.44 -14.31 14.07
CA MET A 76 4.63 -14.14 13.22
C MET A 76 5.93 -14.49 13.96
#